data_AF-A0A5P9CVG0-F1
#
_entry.id   AF-A0A5P9CVG0-F1
#
_cell.length_a   1.000
_cell.length_b   1.000
_cell.length_c   1.000
_cell.angle_alpha   90.00
_cell.angle_beta   90.00
_cell.angle_gamma   90.00
#
_symmetry.space_group_name_H-M   'P 1'
#
loop_
_entity.id
_entity.type
_entity.pdbx_description
1 polymer ?
#
loop_
_entity_poly.entity_id
_entity_poly.type
_entity_poly.pdbx_seq_one_letter_code
_entity_poly.pdbx_strand_id
1 'polypeptide(L)'
;MIKQHYWELIAARNRGFKKAPHLNESEAEQRADWDRWTGRVPEYKADLLAMMDTAKECFERVGASPAQLERLASERDEVAAEERRGPSGKVDPRKIDEDVFWEIVGLADADGLGGQVEQLVERLAGFKATSIKSFDILLQEKCALAYREDVWALAYLLNDGCSDDDFEGFRSWLLLQGRDVFEAVLTDPDAFPVSRFDGKAGSAMDLRMAPMQAFEMRQGKALSRKAVKVPNVDLVEFNDTELADRFPRVSSELARIR
;
A
#
# COMPACT_ATOMS: atom_id res chain seq x y z
N MET A 1 0.05 -0.29 -9.09
CA MET A 1 1.41 -0.39 -9.67
C MET A 1 1.68 0.51 -10.90
N ILE A 2 0.97 0.44 -12.03
CA ILE A 2 1.34 1.21 -13.26
C ILE A 2 1.29 2.74 -13.10
N LYS A 3 0.23 3.28 -12.50
CA LYS A 3 0.05 4.72 -12.20
C LYS A 3 1.16 5.26 -11.28
N GLN A 4 1.57 4.46 -10.29
CA GLN A 4 2.68 4.82 -9.39
C GLN A 4 4.00 4.91 -10.16
N HIS A 5 4.33 3.87 -10.94
CA HIS A 5 5.56 3.86 -11.73
C HIS A 5 5.62 5.04 -12.71
N TYR A 6 4.48 5.39 -13.31
CA TYR A 6 4.36 6.58 -14.16
C TYR A 6 4.75 7.87 -13.40
N TRP A 7 4.23 8.09 -12.18
CA TRP A 7 4.58 9.27 -11.41
C TRP A 7 6.04 9.30 -10.93
N GLU A 8 6.61 8.15 -10.60
CA GLU A 8 8.06 8.03 -10.29
C GLU A 8 8.91 8.44 -11.49
N LEU A 9 8.49 8.02 -12.69
CA LEU A 9 9.15 8.36 -13.95
C LEU A 9 9.07 9.86 -14.25
N ILE A 10 7.89 10.47 -14.11
CA ILE A 10 7.69 11.92 -14.26
C ILE A 10 8.55 12.69 -13.27
N ALA A 11 8.55 12.30 -12.00
CA ALA A 11 9.37 12.93 -10.97
C ALA A 11 10.87 12.82 -11.27
N ALA A 12 11.33 11.66 -11.72
CA ALA A 12 12.73 11.45 -12.11
C ALA A 12 13.13 12.29 -13.32
N ARG A 13 12.30 12.33 -14.37
CA ARG A 13 12.50 13.20 -15.54
C ARG A 13 12.61 14.66 -15.12
N ASN A 14 11.67 15.15 -14.30
CA ASN A 14 11.62 16.54 -13.87
C ASN A 14 12.78 16.93 -12.95
N ARG A 15 13.31 16.00 -12.14
CA ARG A 15 14.51 16.20 -11.31
C ARG A 15 15.81 16.27 -12.13
N GLY A 16 15.81 15.73 -13.34
CA GLY A 16 16.99 15.59 -14.18
C GLY A 16 17.97 14.50 -13.70
N PHE A 17 18.87 14.09 -14.59
CA PHE A 17 19.91 13.10 -14.27
C PHE A 17 20.85 13.58 -13.15
N LYS A 18 21.14 12.68 -12.21
CA LYS A 18 22.19 12.84 -11.20
C LYS A 18 22.98 11.56 -11.09
N LYS A 19 24.31 11.67 -11.22
CA LYS A 19 25.23 10.54 -11.06
C LYS A 19 25.14 9.95 -9.64
N ALA A 20 25.04 8.63 -9.57
CA ALA A 20 25.18 7.87 -8.34
C ALA A 20 26.66 7.49 -8.15
N PRO A 21 27.39 8.07 -7.19
CA PRO A 21 28.83 7.85 -7.05
C PRO A 21 29.20 6.48 -6.46
N HIS A 22 28.22 5.72 -5.99
CA HIS A 22 28.40 4.41 -5.35
C HIS A 22 28.17 3.23 -6.30
N LEU A 23 27.75 3.48 -7.54
CA LEU A 23 27.59 2.45 -8.56
C LEU A 23 28.90 2.26 -9.31
N ASN A 24 29.18 1.01 -9.71
CA ASN A 24 30.37 0.65 -10.49
C ASN A 24 30.28 1.05 -11.98
N GLU A 25 29.16 1.61 -12.41
CA GLU A 25 28.90 2.10 -13.77
C GLU A 25 29.49 3.49 -13.99
N SER A 26 30.00 3.73 -15.19
CA SER A 26 30.43 5.04 -15.64
C SER A 26 29.26 6.03 -15.69
N GLU A 27 29.56 7.33 -15.66
CA GLU A 27 28.53 8.36 -15.78
C GLU A 27 27.79 8.31 -17.11
N ALA A 28 28.46 7.86 -18.18
CA ALA A 28 27.86 7.70 -19.50
C ALA A 28 26.85 6.54 -19.52
N GLU A 29 27.18 5.41 -18.89
CA GLU A 29 26.26 4.27 -18.75
C GLU A 29 25.03 4.65 -17.92
N GLN A 30 25.25 5.24 -16.73
CA GLN A 30 24.15 5.69 -15.87
C GLN A 30 23.24 6.70 -16.59
N ARG A 31 23.82 7.61 -17.40
CA ARG A 31 23.05 8.57 -18.17
C ARG A 31 22.26 7.90 -19.29
N ALA A 32 22.86 6.96 -20.03
CA ALA A 32 22.18 6.23 -21.08
C ALA A 32 20.98 5.43 -20.53
N ASP A 33 21.14 4.80 -19.37
CA ASP A 33 20.04 4.09 -18.69
C ASP A 33 18.94 5.05 -18.21
N TRP A 34 19.32 6.20 -17.64
CA TRP A 34 18.36 7.23 -17.25
C TRP A 34 17.59 7.80 -18.45
N ASP A 35 18.27 8.10 -19.56
CA ASP A 35 17.65 8.59 -20.80
C ASP A 35 16.71 7.52 -21.38
N ARG A 36 17.14 6.25 -21.38
CA ARG A 36 16.30 5.13 -21.83
C ARG A 36 15.06 4.97 -20.98
N TRP A 37 15.21 5.05 -19.65
CA TRP A 37 14.10 4.90 -18.72
C TRP A 37 13.12 6.07 -18.84
N THR A 38 13.59 7.31 -18.65
CA THR A 38 12.74 8.52 -18.71
C THR A 38 12.19 8.82 -20.10
N GLY A 39 12.86 8.36 -21.16
CA GLY A 39 12.36 8.42 -22.54
C GLY A 39 11.08 7.62 -22.80
N ARG A 40 10.70 6.70 -21.90
CA ARG A 40 9.46 5.91 -21.98
C ARG A 40 8.22 6.64 -21.49
N VAL A 41 8.33 7.88 -20.99
CA VAL A 41 7.17 8.64 -20.51
C VAL A 41 6.00 8.67 -21.52
N PRO A 42 6.20 8.91 -22.83
CA PRO A 42 5.09 8.92 -23.78
C PRO A 42 4.36 7.58 -23.92
N GLU A 43 5.10 6.46 -23.89
CA GLU A 43 4.56 5.09 -23.94
C GLU A 43 3.69 4.83 -22.70
N TYR A 44 4.26 5.01 -21.50
CA TYR A 44 3.53 4.80 -20.24
C TYR A 44 2.32 5.71 -20.11
N LYS A 45 2.42 6.97 -20.57
CA LYS A 45 1.31 7.91 -20.58
C LYS A 45 0.16 7.41 -21.45
N ALA A 46 0.47 6.94 -22.66
CA ALA A 46 -0.54 6.44 -23.59
C ALA A 46 -1.25 5.20 -23.01
N ASP A 47 -0.49 4.23 -22.49
CA ASP A 47 -1.02 3.01 -21.89
C ASP A 47 -1.90 3.32 -20.67
N LEU A 48 -1.44 4.22 -19.79
CA LEU A 48 -2.18 4.62 -18.60
C LEU A 48 -3.49 5.33 -18.96
N LEU A 49 -3.47 6.28 -19.90
CA LEU A 49 -4.69 6.95 -20.36
C LEU A 49 -5.69 5.98 -20.99
N ALA A 50 -5.23 5.03 -21.82
CA ALA A 50 -6.09 4.00 -22.41
C ALA A 50 -6.70 3.07 -21.34
N MET A 51 -5.91 2.68 -20.33
CA MET A 51 -6.42 1.90 -19.20
C MET A 51 -7.47 2.68 -18.40
N MET A 52 -7.26 3.98 -18.18
CA MET A 52 -8.23 4.83 -17.47
C MET A 52 -9.53 5.03 -18.27
N ASP A 53 -9.43 5.16 -19.60
CA ASP A 53 -10.61 5.21 -20.47
C ASP A 53 -11.41 3.90 -20.38
N THR A 54 -10.74 2.75 -20.38
CA THR A 54 -11.38 1.44 -20.17
C THR A 54 -11.99 1.30 -18.77
N ALA A 55 -11.29 1.79 -17.74
CA ALA A 55 -11.79 1.77 -16.36
C ALA A 55 -13.08 2.60 -16.23
N LYS A 56 -13.15 3.74 -16.91
CA LYS A 56 -14.33 4.60 -16.93
C LYS A 56 -15.55 3.86 -17.50
N GLU A 57 -15.40 3.21 -18.65
CA GLU A 57 -16.46 2.41 -19.27
C GLU A 57 -16.94 1.28 -18.34
N CYS A 58 -15.99 0.61 -17.66
CA CYS A 58 -16.32 -0.41 -16.67
C CYS A 58 -17.10 0.16 -15.48
N PHE A 59 -16.68 1.30 -14.92
CA PHE A 59 -17.32 1.96 -13.79
C PHE A 59 -18.74 2.41 -14.13
N GLU A 60 -18.94 3.00 -15.31
CA GLU A 60 -20.27 3.37 -15.80
C GLU A 60 -21.18 2.13 -15.94
N ARG A 61 -20.66 1.02 -16.48
CA ARG A 61 -21.42 -0.23 -16.65
C ARG A 61 -21.85 -0.86 -15.32
N VAL A 62 -21.05 -0.75 -14.27
CA VAL A 62 -21.37 -1.29 -12.94
C VAL A 62 -22.14 -0.29 -12.06
N GLY A 63 -22.50 0.88 -12.59
CA GLY A 63 -23.28 1.88 -11.86
C GLY A 63 -22.49 2.62 -10.79
N ALA A 64 -21.21 2.92 -11.04
CA ALA A 64 -20.40 3.73 -10.13
C ALA A 64 -21.05 5.10 -9.85
N SER A 65 -20.82 5.61 -8.66
CA SER A 65 -21.32 6.92 -8.22
C SER A 65 -20.70 8.07 -9.03
N PRO A 66 -21.39 9.22 -9.13
CA PRO A 66 -20.83 10.42 -9.76
C PRO A 66 -19.47 10.83 -9.20
N ALA A 67 -19.25 10.65 -7.88
CA ALA A 67 -17.99 10.96 -7.22
C ALA A 67 -16.83 10.07 -7.70
N GLN A 68 -17.07 8.77 -7.93
CA GLN A 68 -16.06 7.85 -8.45
C GLN A 68 -15.67 8.23 -9.89
N LEU A 69 -16.65 8.57 -10.73
CA LEU A 69 -16.40 8.99 -12.11
C LEU A 69 -15.67 10.34 -12.18
N GLU A 70 -16.04 11.31 -11.33
CA GLU A 70 -15.37 12.61 -11.24
C GLU A 70 -13.92 12.46 -10.77
N ARG A 71 -13.66 11.59 -9.80
CA ARG A 71 -12.30 11.27 -9.34
C ARG A 71 -11.47 10.70 -10.49
N LEU A 72 -11.97 9.67 -11.18
CA LEU A 72 -11.26 9.06 -12.30
C LEU A 72 -10.97 10.08 -13.41
N ALA A 73 -11.92 10.96 -13.72
CA ALA A 73 -11.72 12.05 -14.68
C ALA A 73 -10.62 13.03 -14.23
N SER A 74 -10.65 13.45 -12.95
CA SER A 74 -9.64 14.34 -12.39
C SER A 74 -8.23 13.74 -12.45
N GLU A 75 -8.09 12.46 -12.13
CA GLU A 75 -6.81 11.75 -12.21
C GLU A 75 -6.31 11.63 -13.65
N ARG A 76 -7.23 11.38 -14.59
CA ARG A 76 -6.91 11.28 -16.02
C ARG A 76 -6.37 12.62 -16.53
N ASP A 77 -6.97 13.72 -16.11
CA ASP A 77 -6.50 15.07 -16.47
C ASP A 77 -5.09 15.34 -15.93
N GLU A 78 -4.77 14.85 -14.72
CA GLU A 78 -3.41 14.96 -14.16
C GLU A 78 -2.39 14.18 -15.00
N VAL A 79 -2.71 12.94 -15.38
CA VAL A 79 -1.85 12.13 -16.26
C VAL A 79 -1.70 12.80 -17.63
N ALA A 80 -2.78 13.34 -18.18
CA ALA A 80 -2.77 14.04 -19.46
C ALA A 80 -1.89 15.32 -19.41
N ALA A 81 -1.96 16.08 -18.31
CA ALA A 81 -1.15 17.26 -18.07
C ALA A 81 0.30 16.93 -17.67
N GLU A 82 0.59 15.69 -17.25
CA GLU A 82 1.84 15.27 -16.60
C GLU A 82 2.12 16.04 -15.30
N GLU A 83 1.05 16.55 -14.69
CA GLU A 83 1.07 17.38 -13.50
C GLU A 83 0.23 16.72 -12.43
N ARG A 84 0.91 16.13 -11.45
CA ARG A 84 0.24 15.59 -10.26
C ARG A 84 -0.17 16.75 -9.36
N ARG A 85 -1.47 16.88 -9.07
CA ARG A 85 -1.91 17.93 -8.15
C ARG A 85 -1.35 17.64 -6.76
N GLY A 86 -0.84 18.70 -6.12
CA GLY A 86 -0.50 18.63 -4.71
C GLY A 86 -1.76 18.38 -3.87
N PRO A 87 -1.60 17.92 -2.62
CA PRO A 87 -2.73 17.78 -1.70
C PRO A 87 -3.51 19.10 -1.62
N SER A 88 -4.79 19.04 -2.00
CA SER A 88 -5.68 20.20 -1.98
C SER A 88 -6.28 20.39 -0.58
N GLY A 89 -6.56 21.63 -0.19
CA GLY A 89 -7.20 21.96 1.09
C GLY A 89 -6.26 22.45 2.20
N LYS A 90 -6.85 22.75 3.36
CA LYS A 90 -6.10 23.21 4.53
C LYS A 90 -5.30 22.05 5.11
N VAL A 91 -4.05 22.34 5.46
CA VAL A 91 -3.16 21.39 6.12
C VAL A 91 -3.78 20.94 7.44
N ASP A 92 -3.92 19.63 7.64
CA ASP A 92 -4.33 19.09 8.94
C ASP A 92 -3.20 19.36 9.96
N PRO A 93 -3.45 20.14 11.03
CA PRO A 93 -2.43 20.47 12.00
C PRO A 93 -2.16 19.36 13.02
N ARG A 94 -3.00 18.31 13.08
CA ARG A 94 -2.89 17.24 14.06
C ARG A 94 -1.56 16.51 13.92
N LYS A 95 -1.00 16.11 15.06
CA LYS A 95 0.07 15.11 15.11
C LYS A 95 -0.58 13.76 14.87
N ILE A 96 0.08 12.89 14.12
CA ILE A 96 -0.36 11.50 13.99
C ILE A 96 0.22 10.75 15.20
N ASP A 97 -0.65 10.48 16.16
CA ASP A 97 -0.47 9.49 17.21
C ASP A 97 -1.23 8.19 16.85
N GLU A 98 -1.39 7.28 17.79
CA GLU A 98 -2.01 5.98 17.53
C GLU A 98 -3.49 6.08 17.13
N ASP A 99 -4.26 6.95 17.79
CA ASP A 99 -5.69 7.10 17.47
C ASP A 99 -5.88 7.73 16.09
N VAL A 100 -5.10 8.76 15.76
CA VAL A 100 -5.14 9.38 14.43
C VAL A 100 -4.60 8.42 13.36
N PHE A 101 -3.61 7.57 13.67
CA PHE A 101 -3.15 6.53 12.75
C PHE A 101 -4.29 5.58 12.38
N TRP A 102 -5.01 5.07 13.38
CA TRP A 102 -6.14 4.16 13.15
C TRP A 102 -7.33 4.84 12.47
N GLU A 103 -7.58 6.12 12.74
CA GLU A 103 -8.55 6.93 11.99
C GLU A 103 -8.20 6.95 10.50
N ILE A 104 -6.94 7.20 10.15
CA ILE A 104 -6.49 7.30 8.74
C ILE A 104 -6.56 5.95 8.02
N VAL A 105 -6.17 4.87 8.71
CA VAL A 105 -6.18 3.49 8.19
C VAL A 105 -7.61 2.94 8.05
N GLY A 106 -8.46 3.17 9.05
CA GLY A 106 -9.79 2.57 9.19
C GLY A 106 -10.87 3.16 8.26
N LEU A 107 -10.56 4.20 7.49
CA LEU A 107 -11.45 4.70 6.44
C LEU A 107 -11.42 3.74 5.24
N ALA A 108 -12.20 2.66 5.37
CA ALA A 108 -12.43 1.67 4.32
C ALA A 108 -13.07 2.32 3.08
N ASP A 109 -12.71 1.82 1.91
CA ASP A 109 -13.19 2.31 0.63
C ASP A 109 -14.18 1.33 0.00
N ALA A 110 -15.17 1.86 -0.71
CA ALA A 110 -16.13 1.06 -1.48
C ALA A 110 -15.46 0.33 -2.66
N ASP A 111 -14.31 0.84 -3.11
CA ASP A 111 -13.53 0.32 -4.24
C ASP A 111 -12.51 -0.77 -3.84
N GLY A 112 -12.59 -1.27 -2.60
CA GLY A 112 -11.71 -2.31 -2.08
C GLY A 112 -10.33 -1.79 -1.63
N LEU A 113 -9.42 -2.73 -1.32
CA LEU A 113 -8.14 -2.42 -0.67
C LEU A 113 -7.22 -1.51 -1.50
N GLY A 114 -7.22 -1.66 -2.83
CA GLY A 114 -6.44 -0.80 -3.72
C GLY A 114 -6.86 0.66 -3.64
N GLY A 115 -8.17 0.92 -3.73
CA GLY A 115 -8.74 2.26 -3.56
C GLY A 115 -8.49 2.84 -2.16
N GLN A 116 -8.62 1.99 -1.13
CA GLN A 116 -8.33 2.39 0.26
C GLN A 116 -6.90 2.92 0.43
N VAL A 117 -5.89 2.26 -0.16
CA VAL A 117 -4.49 2.70 -0.08
C VAL A 117 -4.27 3.99 -0.86
N GLU A 118 -4.83 4.12 -2.07
CA GLU A 118 -4.70 5.36 -2.86
C GLU A 118 -5.29 6.56 -2.12
N GLN A 119 -6.48 6.42 -1.54
CA GLN A 119 -7.07 7.50 -0.73
C GLN A 119 -6.29 7.77 0.56
N LEU A 120 -5.69 6.74 1.16
CA LEU A 120 -4.84 6.91 2.34
C LEU A 120 -3.63 7.80 2.02
N VAL A 121 -3.03 7.65 0.83
CA VAL A 121 -1.95 8.52 0.35
C VAL A 121 -2.40 9.99 0.29
N GLU A 122 -3.56 10.25 -0.30
CA GLU A 122 -4.10 11.61 -0.42
C GLU A 122 -4.40 12.24 0.94
N ARG A 123 -5.05 11.47 1.83
CA ARG A 123 -5.33 11.90 3.21
C ARG A 123 -4.05 12.22 3.94
N LEU A 124 -3.05 11.35 3.88
CA LEU A 124 -1.73 11.59 4.49
C LEU A 124 -1.04 12.81 3.91
N ALA A 125 -1.12 13.04 2.60
CA ALA A 125 -0.53 14.20 1.96
C ALA A 125 -1.15 15.53 2.47
N GLY A 126 -2.39 15.49 2.98
CA GLY A 126 -3.04 16.60 3.69
C GLY A 126 -2.35 17.03 4.98
N PHE A 127 -1.62 16.14 5.65
CA PHE A 127 -0.91 16.42 6.91
C PHE A 127 0.41 17.16 6.71
N LYS A 128 0.96 17.69 7.82
CA LYS A 128 2.34 18.20 7.85
C LYS A 128 3.35 17.08 7.59
N ALA A 129 4.47 17.40 6.94
CA ALA A 129 5.55 16.46 6.66
C ALA A 129 6.08 15.72 7.90
N THR A 130 6.10 16.38 9.07
CA THR A 130 6.48 15.74 10.35
C THR A 130 5.45 14.70 10.80
N SER A 131 4.16 14.94 10.57
CA SER A 131 3.10 13.99 10.90
C SER A 131 3.14 12.77 9.98
N ILE A 132 3.39 12.98 8.67
CA ILE A 132 3.58 11.85 7.72
C ILE A 132 4.75 10.95 8.15
N LYS A 133 5.85 11.54 8.66
CA LYS A 133 6.95 10.77 9.26
C LYS A 133 6.52 9.97 10.49
N SER A 134 5.70 10.55 11.36
CA SER A 134 5.14 9.82 12.52
C SER A 134 4.25 8.66 12.09
N PHE A 135 3.44 8.83 11.04
CA PHE A 135 2.66 7.74 10.46
C PHE A 135 3.56 6.60 9.96
N ASP A 136 4.62 6.91 9.21
CA ASP A 136 5.55 5.89 8.71
C ASP A 136 6.20 5.07 9.86
N ILE A 137 6.57 5.73 10.95
CA ILE A 137 7.13 5.06 12.13
C ILE A 137 6.09 4.13 12.76
N LEU A 138 4.87 4.62 13.01
CA LEU A 138 3.78 3.80 13.57
C LEU A 138 3.46 2.62 12.66
N LEU A 139 3.40 2.82 11.35
CA LEU A 139 3.16 1.75 10.38
C LEU A 139 4.24 0.66 10.49
N GLN A 140 5.52 1.06 10.53
CA GLN A 140 6.62 0.12 10.69
C GLN A 140 6.55 -0.63 12.03
N GLU A 141 6.25 0.07 13.13
CA GLU A 141 6.09 -0.53 14.46
C GLU A 141 4.95 -1.55 14.49
N LYS A 142 3.77 -1.23 13.91
CA LYS A 142 2.66 -2.17 13.84
C LYS A 142 2.98 -3.38 12.96
N CYS A 143 3.60 -3.20 11.81
CA CYS A 143 4.07 -4.33 11.00
C CYS A 143 5.10 -5.20 11.72
N ALA A 144 5.97 -4.60 12.55
CA ALA A 144 6.93 -5.34 13.36
C ALA A 144 6.25 -6.13 14.50
N LEU A 145 5.21 -5.56 15.13
CA LEU A 145 4.41 -6.26 16.16
C LEU A 145 3.66 -7.47 15.60
N ALA A 146 3.20 -7.39 14.35
CA ALA A 146 2.55 -8.50 13.65
C ALA A 146 3.55 -9.52 13.08
N TYR A 147 4.85 -9.29 13.19
CA TYR A 147 5.87 -10.25 12.75
C TYR A 147 6.08 -11.31 13.83
N ARG A 148 5.14 -12.27 13.87
CA ARG A 148 5.07 -13.38 14.82
C ARG A 148 4.74 -14.67 14.09
N GLU A 149 5.22 -15.78 14.64
CA GLU A 149 5.02 -17.11 14.05
C GLU A 149 3.55 -17.55 14.06
N ASP A 150 2.76 -17.14 15.07
CA ASP A 150 1.33 -17.45 15.14
C ASP A 150 0.48 -16.64 14.16
N VAL A 151 0.86 -15.38 13.91
CA VAL A 151 0.26 -14.56 12.85
C VAL A 151 0.68 -15.06 11.46
N TRP A 152 1.91 -15.57 11.30
CA TRP A 152 2.36 -16.24 10.09
C TRP A 152 1.56 -17.52 9.81
N ALA A 153 1.32 -18.35 10.84
CA ALA A 153 0.51 -19.55 10.70
C ALA A 153 -0.95 -19.21 10.30
N LEU A 154 -1.52 -18.13 10.84
CA LEU A 154 -2.82 -17.61 10.38
C LEU A 154 -2.79 -17.18 8.90
N ALA A 155 -1.74 -16.49 8.48
CA ALA A 155 -1.55 -16.10 7.07
C ALA A 155 -1.49 -17.33 6.16
N TYR A 156 -0.72 -18.34 6.57
CA TYR A 156 -0.57 -19.62 5.88
C TYR A 156 -1.93 -20.33 5.71
N LEU A 157 -2.75 -20.37 6.77
CA LEU A 157 -4.09 -20.96 6.73
C LEU A 157 -5.04 -20.22 5.77
N LEU A 158 -5.06 -18.88 5.84
CA LEU A 158 -5.95 -18.06 5.01
C LEU A 158 -5.56 -18.14 3.52
N ASN A 159 -4.28 -18.23 3.22
CA ASN A 159 -3.74 -18.16 1.86
C ASN A 159 -3.40 -19.50 1.21
N ASP A 160 -3.56 -20.61 1.93
CA ASP A 160 -3.16 -21.94 1.46
C ASP A 160 -1.63 -22.01 1.19
N GLY A 161 -0.86 -21.44 2.11
CA GLY A 161 0.57 -21.20 1.96
C GLY A 161 0.96 -19.75 2.23
N CYS A 162 2.22 -19.50 2.58
CA CYS A 162 2.74 -18.15 2.73
C CYS A 162 4.25 -18.14 2.52
N SER A 163 4.74 -17.24 1.66
CA SER A 163 6.16 -16.88 1.58
C SER A 163 6.47 -15.67 2.46
N ASP A 164 7.76 -15.36 2.68
CA ASP A 164 8.18 -14.16 3.41
C ASP A 164 7.60 -12.87 2.80
N ASP A 165 7.54 -12.78 1.47
CA ASP A 165 6.98 -11.64 0.73
C ASP A 165 5.45 -11.57 0.92
N ASP A 166 4.76 -12.71 0.84
CA ASP A 166 3.32 -12.78 1.09
C ASP A 166 2.98 -12.39 2.53
N PHE A 167 3.86 -12.72 3.49
CA PHE A 167 3.64 -12.36 4.88
C PHE A 167 3.85 -10.88 5.17
N GLU A 168 4.77 -10.22 4.47
CA GLU A 168 4.86 -8.76 4.51
C GLU A 168 3.59 -8.10 3.96
N GLY A 169 3.06 -8.63 2.86
CA GLY A 169 1.76 -8.24 2.34
C GLY A 169 0.61 -8.52 3.32
N PHE A 170 0.62 -9.67 4.00
CA PHE A 170 -0.39 -10.09 4.99
C PHE A 170 -0.46 -9.14 6.19
N ARG A 171 0.69 -8.79 6.76
CA ARG A 171 0.73 -7.86 7.92
C ARG A 171 0.21 -6.47 7.54
N SER A 172 0.49 -6.03 6.32
CA SER A 172 -0.04 -4.78 5.78
C SER A 172 -1.55 -4.86 5.55
N TRP A 173 -2.03 -6.01 5.06
CA TRP A 173 -3.46 -6.28 4.86
C TRP A 173 -4.22 -6.33 6.18
N LEU A 174 -3.65 -6.96 7.21
CA LEU A 174 -4.24 -7.08 8.53
C LEU A 174 -4.45 -5.69 9.16
N LEU A 175 -3.53 -4.76 8.94
CA LEU A 175 -3.69 -3.36 9.36
C LEU A 175 -4.90 -2.68 8.70
N LEU A 176 -5.14 -2.95 7.41
CA LEU A 176 -6.29 -2.39 6.68
C LEU A 176 -7.64 -2.95 7.17
N GLN A 177 -7.65 -4.06 7.92
CA GLN A 177 -8.85 -4.56 8.59
C GLN A 177 -9.29 -3.69 9.78
N GLY A 178 -8.46 -2.73 10.18
CA GLY A 178 -8.73 -1.77 11.25
C GLY A 178 -8.23 -2.23 12.62
N ARG A 179 -8.29 -1.31 13.58
CA ARG A 179 -7.71 -1.45 14.91
C ARG A 179 -8.20 -2.70 15.64
N ASP A 180 -9.51 -2.87 15.74
CA ASP A 180 -10.12 -3.92 16.55
C ASP A 180 -9.73 -5.32 16.06
N VAL A 181 -9.72 -5.52 14.74
CA VAL A 181 -9.32 -6.80 14.13
C VAL A 181 -7.83 -7.04 14.33
N PHE A 182 -7.01 -6.03 14.08
CA PHE A 182 -5.56 -6.14 14.24
C PHE A 182 -5.18 -6.48 15.70
N GLU A 183 -5.72 -5.76 16.68
CA GLU A 183 -5.46 -5.99 18.10
C GLU A 183 -6.02 -7.34 18.59
N ALA A 184 -7.19 -7.75 18.10
CA ALA A 184 -7.76 -9.06 18.40
C ALA A 184 -6.86 -10.20 17.89
N VAL A 185 -6.40 -10.12 16.64
CA VAL A 185 -5.49 -11.13 16.07
C VAL A 185 -4.15 -11.18 16.79
N LEU A 186 -3.60 -10.04 17.23
CA LEU A 186 -2.39 -10.05 18.04
C LEU A 186 -2.63 -10.65 19.44
N THR A 187 -3.86 -10.64 19.94
CA THR A 187 -4.18 -11.29 21.22
C THR A 187 -4.41 -12.79 21.02
N ASP A 188 -5.15 -13.15 19.96
CA ASP A 188 -5.59 -14.50 19.65
C ASP A 188 -5.85 -14.61 18.14
N PRO A 189 -4.90 -15.19 17.36
CA PRO A 189 -5.06 -15.27 15.91
C PRO A 189 -6.26 -16.13 15.47
N ASP A 190 -6.74 -17.06 16.29
CA ASP A 190 -7.95 -17.85 16.02
C ASP A 190 -9.25 -17.05 16.21
N ALA A 191 -9.16 -15.80 16.68
CA ALA A 191 -10.29 -14.87 16.75
C ALA A 191 -10.48 -14.03 15.47
N PHE A 192 -9.71 -14.31 14.41
CA PHE A 192 -9.83 -13.59 13.15
C PHE A 192 -11.26 -13.76 12.56
N PRO A 193 -11.98 -12.66 12.24
CA PRO A 193 -13.32 -12.75 11.69
C PRO A 193 -13.28 -13.13 10.21
N VAL A 194 -13.60 -14.39 9.87
CA VAL A 194 -13.54 -14.90 8.48
C VAL A 194 -14.44 -14.12 7.52
N SER A 195 -15.47 -13.44 8.00
CA SER A 195 -16.28 -12.51 7.19
C SER A 195 -15.48 -11.33 6.59
N ARG A 196 -14.26 -11.06 7.07
CA ARG A 196 -13.34 -10.05 6.53
C ARG A 196 -12.39 -10.60 5.46
N PHE A 197 -12.39 -11.92 5.24
CA PHE A 197 -11.61 -12.57 4.21
C PHE A 197 -12.40 -12.60 2.91
N ASP A 198 -11.88 -11.92 1.88
CA ASP A 198 -12.48 -11.81 0.54
C ASP A 198 -11.86 -12.81 -0.46
N GLY A 199 -11.16 -13.84 0.02
CA GLY A 199 -10.53 -14.88 -0.77
C GLY A 199 -9.04 -14.69 -1.04
N LYS A 200 -8.47 -13.51 -0.71
CA LYS A 200 -7.01 -13.27 -0.79
C LYS A 200 -6.53 -12.39 0.37
N ALA A 201 -5.92 -12.99 1.39
CA ALA A 201 -5.22 -12.22 2.40
C ALA A 201 -3.79 -11.92 1.92
N GLY A 202 -3.29 -10.71 2.12
CA GLY A 202 -1.86 -10.42 1.90
C GLY A 202 -1.43 -9.74 0.60
N SER A 203 -2.32 -9.08 -0.12
CA SER A 203 -1.92 -8.27 -1.30
C SER A 203 -1.65 -6.78 -1.01
N ALA A 204 -1.56 -6.35 0.25
CA ALA A 204 -1.55 -4.93 0.61
C ALA A 204 -0.15 -4.31 0.79
N MET A 205 0.86 -4.82 0.10
CA MET A 205 2.23 -4.29 0.17
C MET A 205 2.30 -2.79 -0.12
N ASP A 206 1.43 -2.30 -1.01
CA ASP A 206 1.32 -0.89 -1.40
C ASP A 206 1.09 0.05 -0.20
N LEU A 207 0.49 -0.43 0.91
CA LEU A 207 0.33 0.36 2.14
C LEU A 207 1.68 0.84 2.69
N ARG A 208 2.75 0.04 2.57
CA ARG A 208 4.09 0.39 3.07
C ARG A 208 4.74 1.51 2.27
N MET A 209 4.28 1.72 1.04
CA MET A 209 4.72 2.81 0.16
C MET A 209 3.90 4.08 0.39
N ALA A 210 2.70 3.97 0.97
CA ALA A 210 1.79 5.09 1.12
C ALA A 210 2.38 6.32 1.84
N PRO A 211 3.05 6.21 3.01
CA PRO A 211 3.64 7.39 3.64
C PRO A 211 4.81 7.98 2.84
N MET A 212 5.56 7.16 2.10
CA MET A 212 6.65 7.63 1.25
C MET A 212 6.10 8.49 0.10
N GLN A 213 5.05 7.99 -0.56
CA GLN A 213 4.35 8.71 -1.62
C GLN A 213 3.71 10.00 -1.12
N ALA A 214 2.98 9.94 0.01
CA ALA A 214 2.35 11.10 0.61
C ALA A 214 3.38 12.18 0.98
N PHE A 215 4.52 11.78 1.53
CA PHE A 215 5.61 12.69 1.86
C PHE A 215 6.21 13.33 0.61
N GLU A 216 6.46 12.55 -0.45
CA GLU A 216 6.98 13.07 -1.71
C GLU A 216 6.00 14.03 -2.37
N MET A 217 4.72 13.69 -2.45
CA MET A 217 3.66 14.60 -2.92
C MET A 217 3.66 15.90 -2.14
N ARG A 218 3.90 15.83 -0.82
CA ARG A 218 3.85 16.99 0.07
C ARG A 218 5.13 17.84 0.09
N GLN A 219 6.29 17.26 -0.22
CA GLN A 219 7.59 17.92 -0.04
C GLN A 219 8.41 18.03 -1.33
N GLY A 220 8.01 17.33 -2.40
CA GLY A 220 8.77 17.20 -3.65
C GLY A 220 10.07 16.41 -3.50
N LYS A 221 10.23 15.64 -2.41
CA LYS A 221 11.45 14.90 -2.07
C LYS A 221 11.09 13.57 -1.42
N ALA A 222 11.91 12.56 -1.64
CA ALA A 222 11.77 11.26 -1.01
C ALA A 222 11.83 11.37 0.52
N LEU A 223 11.03 10.53 1.19
CA LEU A 223 11.09 10.36 2.64
C LEU A 223 12.39 9.66 3.03
N SER A 224 13.20 10.29 3.87
CA SER A 224 14.29 9.58 4.57
C SER A 224 13.69 8.71 5.66
N ARG A 225 13.71 7.40 5.43
CA ARG A 225 13.11 6.39 6.30
C ARG A 225 14.11 5.96 7.38
N LYS A 226 13.66 5.90 8.63
CA LYS A 226 14.39 5.24 9.72
C LYS A 226 13.80 3.86 9.90
N ALA A 227 14.66 2.84 9.86
CA ALA A 227 14.24 1.46 10.08
C ALA A 227 13.86 1.26 11.57
N VAL A 228 12.71 0.65 11.80
CA VAL A 228 12.32 0.13 13.11
C VAL A 228 12.93 -1.26 13.29
N LYS A 229 13.28 -1.61 14.54
CA LYS A 229 13.79 -2.95 14.85
C LYS A 229 12.67 -3.97 14.66
N VAL A 230 12.89 -4.94 13.79
CA VAL A 230 11.98 -6.06 13.57
C VAL A 230 12.48 -7.26 14.39
N PRO A 231 11.60 -8.00 15.09
CA PRO A 231 11.98 -9.25 15.75
C PRO A 231 12.56 -10.26 14.75
N ASN A 232 13.53 -11.07 15.17
CA ASN A 232 13.92 -12.25 14.41
C ASN A 232 13.00 -13.39 14.83
N VAL A 233 12.20 -13.91 13.91
CA VAL A 233 11.28 -15.02 14.14
C VAL A 233 11.60 -16.08 13.10
N ASP A 234 11.80 -17.31 13.56
CA ASP A 234 11.97 -18.46 12.68
C ASP A 234 10.59 -18.82 12.12
N LEU A 235 10.35 -18.46 10.86
CA LEU A 235 9.12 -18.77 10.14
C LEU A 235 9.27 -20.15 9.51
N VAL A 236 8.34 -21.05 9.83
CA VAL A 236 8.35 -22.45 9.39
C VAL A 236 7.16 -22.73 8.48
N GLU A 237 7.24 -23.79 7.68
CA GLU A 237 6.10 -24.29 6.92
C GLU A 237 5.16 -25.08 7.84
N PHE A 238 3.86 -25.03 7.55
CA PHE A 238 2.83 -25.79 8.27
C PHE A 238 2.11 -26.73 7.32
N ASN A 239 1.58 -27.82 7.86
CA ASN A 239 0.59 -28.62 7.14
C ASN A 239 -0.85 -28.30 7.62
N ASP A 240 -1.83 -28.65 6.78
CA ASP A 240 -3.25 -28.31 7.02
C ASP A 240 -3.80 -28.87 8.33
N THR A 241 -3.33 -30.04 8.77
CA THR A 241 -3.83 -30.66 10.01
C THR A 241 -3.37 -29.86 11.23
N GLU A 242 -2.10 -29.46 11.26
CA GLU A 242 -1.55 -28.62 12.32
C GLU A 242 -2.26 -27.25 12.40
N LEU A 243 -2.57 -26.65 11.26
CA LEU A 243 -3.30 -25.38 11.22
C LEU A 243 -4.76 -25.51 11.68
N ALA A 244 -5.42 -26.61 11.32
CA ALA A 244 -6.80 -26.89 11.76
C ALA A 244 -6.89 -27.08 13.28
N ASP A 245 -5.94 -27.79 13.87
CA ASP A 245 -5.86 -27.99 15.33
C ASP A 245 -5.50 -26.69 16.06
N ARG A 246 -4.64 -25.86 15.46
CA ARG A 246 -4.19 -24.59 16.04
C ARG A 246 -5.24 -23.48 15.95
N PHE A 247 -6.02 -23.46 14.85
CA PHE A 247 -7.04 -22.45 14.57
C PHE A 247 -8.42 -23.07 14.32
N PRO A 248 -9.01 -23.72 15.33
CA PRO A 248 -10.26 -24.47 15.15
C PRO A 248 -11.44 -23.60 14.76
N ARG A 249 -11.52 -22.34 15.22
CA ARG A 249 -12.62 -21.43 14.85
C ARG A 249 -12.48 -20.96 13.41
N VAL A 250 -11.32 -20.42 13.05
CA VAL A 250 -11.06 -19.91 11.69
C VAL A 250 -11.21 -21.04 10.67
N SER A 251 -10.64 -22.21 10.96
CA SER A 251 -10.74 -23.38 10.07
C SER A 251 -12.18 -23.86 9.87
N SER A 252 -12.98 -23.88 10.95
CA SER A 252 -14.40 -24.24 10.86
C SER A 252 -15.21 -23.25 10.02
N GLU A 253 -14.92 -21.95 10.15
CA GLU A 253 -15.60 -20.92 9.37
C GLU A 253 -15.16 -20.92 7.90
N LEU A 254 -13.87 -21.10 7.60
CA LEU A 254 -13.35 -21.24 6.24
C LEU A 254 -13.98 -22.42 5.49
N ALA A 255 -14.14 -23.56 6.16
CA ALA A 255 -14.77 -24.75 5.58
C ALA A 255 -16.25 -24.55 5.20
N ARG A 256 -16.91 -23.49 5.68
CA ARG A 256 -18.30 -23.16 5.31
C ARG A 256 -18.40 -22.26 4.08
N ILE A 257 -17.31 -21.60 3.71
CA ILE A 257 -17.27 -20.64 2.59
C ILE A 257 -16.42 -21.11 1.41
N ARG A 258 -15.70 -22.23 1.56
CA ARG A 258 -14.94 -22.92 0.51
C ARG A 258 -15.76 -24.04 -0.13
#